data_AF-A0A3D3BNU5-F1
#
_entry.id   AF-A0A3D3BNU5-F1
#
_cell.length_a   1.000
_cell.length_b   1.000
_cell.length_c   1.000
_cell.angle_alpha   90.00
_cell.angle_beta   90.00
_cell.angle_gamma   90.00
#
_symmetry.space_group_name_H-M   'P 1'
#
loop_
_entity.id
_entity.type
_entity.pdbx_description
1 polymer ?
#
loop_
_entity_poly.entity_id
_entity_poly.type
_entity_poly.pdbx_seq_one_letter_code
_entity_poly.pdbx_strand_id
1 'polypeptide(L)'
;MATALLAVNPTFSQYQHEMIIAGPSLMAFLLVIERLQATASRPHRWIGWLTLSGATALTLLLYGPGRILTLAVVGLWLLKSLIRAWRREYPLLPTALLLRATGFAGTTVALLLVASPSNARFLGPSLLFPRNSENFLVSGTPISPLEVVGTNLRIVAESLLLGGGSYHSSFLEATLIQGRVPIIPLLLVPLYLAGFLLCVFQLRFSRRILDSPYAAILSLAVLTCVPMLTSSVHLLAAGDPLGSYVNNQDIWQATIVNYRLMYFLASAYLAIAALGAWALRGQLVVRILAGLLVGTLVALGTWSLIHGRDAFAQRVAAADPSLSG
;
A
#
# COMPACT_ATOMS: atom_id res chain seq x y z
N MET A 1 4.66 13.64 -11.13
CA MET A 1 3.46 12.89 -11.55
C MET A 1 2.84 12.16 -10.36
N ALA A 2 3.41 11.07 -9.83
CA ALA A 2 2.81 10.31 -8.71
C ALA A 2 2.48 11.17 -7.47
N THR A 3 3.39 12.05 -7.03
CA THR A 3 3.16 12.97 -5.89
C THR A 3 2.04 13.98 -6.12
N ALA A 4 1.88 14.47 -7.35
CA ALA A 4 0.82 15.41 -7.70
C ALA A 4 -0.55 14.71 -7.78
N LEU A 5 -0.56 13.46 -8.23
CA LEU A 5 -1.76 12.61 -8.22
C LEU A 5 -2.14 12.17 -6.79
N LEU A 6 -1.15 12.05 -5.88
CA LEU A 6 -1.32 11.83 -4.43
C LEU A 6 -2.04 12.99 -3.74
N ALA A 7 -1.56 14.22 -3.99
CA ALA A 7 -2.11 15.44 -3.38
C ALA A 7 -3.57 15.69 -3.76
N VAL A 8 -3.98 15.10 -4.87
CA VAL A 8 -5.30 15.25 -5.49
C VAL A 8 -6.26 14.12 -5.08
N ASN A 9 -5.79 13.11 -4.35
CA ASN A 9 -6.61 12.00 -3.91
C ASN A 9 -7.60 12.48 -2.82
N PRO A 10 -8.93 12.51 -3.07
CA PRO A 10 -9.92 12.97 -2.10
C PRO A 10 -9.91 12.12 -0.82
N THR A 11 -9.54 10.85 -0.94
CA THR A 11 -9.39 9.93 0.19
C THR A 11 -8.26 10.38 1.13
N PHE A 12 -7.18 10.99 0.60
CA PHE A 12 -6.13 11.57 1.44
C PHE A 12 -6.65 12.78 2.25
N SER A 13 -7.54 13.59 1.66
CA SER A 13 -8.16 14.73 2.33
C SER A 13 -9.18 14.30 3.39
N GLN A 14 -9.89 13.19 3.18
CA GLN A 14 -10.92 12.71 4.11
C GLN A 14 -10.32 11.98 5.32
N TYR A 15 -9.23 11.24 5.13
CA TYR A 15 -8.57 10.46 6.18
C TYR A 15 -7.29 11.12 6.71
N GLN A 16 -7.20 12.46 6.70
CA GLN A 16 -6.01 13.21 7.14
C GLN A 16 -5.55 12.82 8.56
N HIS A 17 -6.49 12.54 9.47
CA HIS A 17 -6.20 12.10 10.83
C HIS A 17 -5.50 10.73 10.87
N GLU A 18 -5.82 9.83 9.95
CA GLU A 18 -5.14 8.53 9.82
C GLU A 18 -3.80 8.64 9.09
N MET A 19 -3.67 9.63 8.21
CA MET A 19 -2.40 9.97 7.56
C MET A 19 -1.33 10.42 8.56
N ILE A 20 -1.69 10.82 9.78
CA ILE A 20 -0.73 11.08 10.88
C ILE A 20 0.02 9.80 11.26
N ILE A 21 -0.61 8.62 11.12
CA ILE A 21 0.03 7.33 11.40
C ILE A 21 0.70 6.79 10.13
N ALA A 22 0.02 6.94 9.01
CA ALA A 22 0.43 6.42 7.72
C ALA A 22 1.67 7.18 7.16
N GLY A 23 1.71 8.50 7.30
CA GLY A 23 2.77 9.38 6.82
C GLY A 23 4.15 9.06 7.42
N PRO A 24 4.32 9.01 8.75
CA PRO A 24 5.58 8.60 9.38
C PRO A 24 6.03 7.20 8.97
N SER A 25 5.09 6.25 8.81
CA SER A 25 5.39 4.91 8.31
C SER A 25 5.94 4.93 6.88
N LEU A 26 5.37 5.76 6.00
CA LEU A 26 5.89 5.97 4.65
C LEU A 26 7.28 6.63 4.66
N MET A 27 7.51 7.62 5.52
CA MET A 27 8.83 8.25 5.66
C MET A 27 9.89 7.27 6.16
N ALA A 28 9.56 6.43 7.14
CA ALA A 28 10.45 5.38 7.61
C ALA A 28 10.73 4.34 6.51
N PHE A 29 9.72 3.97 5.72
CA PHE A 29 9.90 3.12 4.55
C PHE A 29 10.81 3.77 3.49
N LEU A 30 10.65 5.05 3.19
CA LEU A 30 11.55 5.77 2.27
C LEU A 30 12.99 5.80 2.79
N LEU A 31 13.18 5.96 4.10
CA LEU A 31 14.49 5.84 4.74
C LEU A 31 15.06 4.43 4.56
N VAL A 32 14.26 3.37 4.69
CA VAL A 32 14.69 1.99 4.36
C VAL A 32 15.17 1.92 2.91
N ILE A 33 14.42 2.45 1.95
CA ILE A 33 14.83 2.45 0.53
C ILE A 33 16.17 3.16 0.33
N GLU A 34 16.35 4.34 0.93
CA GLU A 34 17.60 5.10 0.86
C GLU A 34 18.77 4.30 1.42
N ARG A 35 18.62 3.72 2.62
CA ARG A 35 19.67 2.91 3.26
C ARG A 35 19.93 1.60 2.52
N LEU A 36 18.91 1.02 1.90
CA LEU A 36 19.04 -0.17 1.06
C LEU A 36 19.86 0.14 -0.19
N GLN A 37 19.63 1.27 -0.85
CA GLN A 37 20.42 1.71 -1.99
C GLN A 37 21.88 1.96 -1.60
N ALA A 38 22.12 2.65 -0.48
CA ALA A 38 23.45 2.85 0.05
C ALA A 38 24.16 1.51 0.33
N THR A 39 23.46 0.55 0.94
CA THR A 39 23.99 -0.79 1.25
C THR A 39 24.26 -1.60 -0.01
N ALA A 40 23.37 -1.55 -1.00
CA ALA A 40 23.54 -2.21 -2.30
C ALA A 40 24.75 -1.68 -3.07
N SER A 41 25.06 -0.38 -2.96
CA SER A 41 26.22 0.23 -3.62
C SER A 41 27.56 -0.17 -2.99
N ARG A 42 27.59 -0.39 -1.67
CA ARG A 42 28.81 -0.69 -0.89
C ARG A 42 28.55 -1.81 0.12
N PRO A 43 28.25 -3.04 -0.33
CA PRO A 43 27.76 -4.11 0.54
C PRO A 43 28.83 -4.64 1.52
N HIS A 44 30.11 -4.34 1.30
CA HIS A 44 31.20 -4.70 2.22
C HIS A 44 31.22 -3.86 3.51
N ARG A 45 30.60 -2.67 3.52
CA ARG A 45 30.66 -1.75 4.67
C ARG A 45 29.59 -2.10 5.71
N TRP A 46 30.01 -2.43 6.93
CA TRP A 46 29.09 -2.72 8.05
C TRP A 46 28.15 -1.56 8.38
N ILE A 47 28.60 -0.31 8.24
CA ILE A 47 27.79 0.88 8.50
C ILE A 47 26.50 0.88 7.66
N GLY A 48 26.56 0.44 6.40
CA GLY A 48 25.37 0.33 5.55
C GLY A 48 24.34 -0.62 6.15
N TRP A 49 24.77 -1.82 6.50
CA TRP A 49 23.93 -2.84 7.14
C TRP A 49 23.34 -2.37 8.48
N LEU A 50 24.15 -1.73 9.33
CA LEU A 50 23.69 -1.21 10.62
C LEU A 50 22.63 -0.10 10.46
N THR A 51 22.85 0.84 9.55
CA THR A 51 21.88 1.91 9.29
C THR A 51 20.60 1.39 8.61
N LEU A 52 20.72 0.35 7.77
CA LEU A 52 19.57 -0.37 7.22
C LEU A 52 18.78 -1.11 8.32
N SER A 53 19.46 -1.75 9.28
CA SER A 53 18.83 -2.36 10.46
C SER A 53 18.06 -1.33 11.26
N GLY A 54 18.65 -0.15 11.50
CA GLY A 54 17.99 0.95 12.22
C GLY A 54 16.72 1.44 11.52
N ALA A 55 16.79 1.69 10.21
CA ALA A 55 15.63 2.10 9.41
C ALA A 55 14.55 0.99 9.36
N THR A 56 14.97 -0.26 9.28
CA THR A 56 14.05 -1.43 9.30
C THR A 56 13.36 -1.54 10.65
N ALA A 57 14.11 -1.50 11.74
CA ALA A 57 13.57 -1.54 13.10
C ALA A 57 12.58 -0.39 13.34
N LEU A 58 12.92 0.84 12.92
CA LEU A 58 12.02 1.98 12.99
C LEU A 58 10.71 1.71 12.24
N THR A 59 10.78 1.17 11.03
CA THR A 59 9.57 0.87 10.24
C THR A 59 8.74 -0.25 10.88
N LEU A 60 9.40 -1.24 11.48
CA LEU A 60 8.77 -2.33 12.23
C LEU A 60 8.09 -1.90 13.53
N LEU A 61 8.42 -0.71 14.07
CA LEU A 61 7.69 -0.11 15.19
C LEU A 61 6.44 0.67 14.74
N LEU A 62 6.33 0.96 13.44
CA LEU A 62 5.28 1.79 12.88
C LEU A 62 4.16 0.93 12.26
N TYR A 63 3.28 1.62 11.54
CA TYR A 63 2.06 1.10 10.94
C TYR A 63 2.27 -0.19 10.11
N GLY A 64 1.32 -1.14 10.24
CA GLY A 64 1.37 -2.48 9.62
C GLY A 64 1.83 -2.53 8.16
N PRO A 65 1.24 -1.72 7.26
CA PRO A 65 1.64 -1.69 5.86
C PRO A 65 3.11 -1.39 5.59
N GLY A 66 3.70 -0.43 6.31
CA GLY A 66 5.12 -0.11 6.15
C GLY A 66 6.01 -1.31 6.50
N ARG A 67 5.59 -2.14 7.46
CA ARG A 67 6.31 -3.35 7.89
C ARG A 67 6.38 -4.38 6.77
N ILE A 68 5.23 -4.71 6.18
CA ILE A 68 5.14 -5.69 5.10
C ILE A 68 5.92 -5.22 3.87
N LEU A 69 5.75 -3.95 3.47
CA LEU A 69 6.49 -3.36 2.35
C LEU A 69 8.01 -3.39 2.59
N THR A 70 8.45 -3.02 3.79
CA THR A 70 9.87 -3.06 4.18
C THR A 70 10.44 -4.45 4.05
N LEU A 71 9.78 -5.45 4.64
CA LEU A 71 10.24 -6.83 4.63
C LEU A 71 10.24 -7.42 3.21
N ALA A 72 9.21 -7.12 2.42
CA ALA A 72 9.13 -7.53 1.02
C ALA A 72 10.30 -6.97 0.22
N VAL A 73 10.57 -5.68 0.31
CA VAL A 73 11.64 -5.03 -0.47
C VAL A 73 13.03 -5.51 -0.01
N VAL A 74 13.29 -5.54 1.29
CA VAL A 74 14.57 -6.02 1.83
C VAL A 74 14.78 -7.51 1.50
N GLY A 75 13.73 -8.33 1.65
CA GLY A 75 13.77 -9.77 1.33
C GLY A 75 14.04 -10.03 -0.15
N LEU A 76 13.34 -9.34 -1.05
CA LEU A 76 13.59 -9.43 -2.50
C LEU A 76 15.02 -8.99 -2.87
N TRP A 77 15.52 -7.92 -2.24
CA TRP A 77 16.89 -7.47 -2.45
C TRP A 77 17.92 -8.49 -1.94
N LEU A 78 17.71 -9.08 -0.77
CA LEU A 78 18.59 -10.12 -0.21
C LEU A 78 18.60 -11.37 -1.09
N LEU A 79 17.43 -11.85 -1.50
CA LEU A 79 17.30 -13.01 -2.40
C LEU A 79 18.03 -12.76 -3.71
N LYS A 80 17.82 -11.59 -4.32
CA LYS A 80 18.51 -11.19 -5.55
C LYS A 80 20.02 -11.10 -5.36
N SER A 81 20.47 -10.50 -4.26
CA SER A 81 21.90 -10.38 -3.93
C SER A 81 22.54 -11.74 -3.72
N LEU A 82 21.83 -12.68 -3.09
CA LEU A 82 22.28 -14.05 -2.91
C LEU A 82 22.40 -14.78 -4.25
N ILE A 83 21.38 -14.72 -5.11
CA ILE A 83 21.42 -15.32 -6.45
C ILE A 83 22.62 -14.77 -7.25
N ARG A 84 22.85 -13.46 -7.21
CA ARG A 84 24.00 -12.83 -7.89
C ARG A 84 25.33 -13.25 -7.26
N ALA A 85 25.42 -13.36 -5.93
CA ALA A 85 26.63 -13.84 -5.25
C ALA A 85 26.99 -15.28 -5.65
N TRP A 86 25.98 -16.16 -5.75
CA TRP A 86 26.15 -17.53 -6.23
C TRP A 86 26.62 -17.59 -7.69
N ARG A 87 26.14 -16.67 -8.53
CA ARG A 87 26.59 -16.49 -9.92
C ARG A 87 27.93 -15.76 -10.04
N ARG A 88 28.55 -15.36 -8.94
CA ARG A 88 29.78 -14.52 -8.88
C ARG A 88 29.62 -13.15 -9.56
N GLU A 89 28.40 -12.66 -9.66
CA GLU A 89 28.03 -11.34 -10.18
C GLU A 89 27.87 -10.28 -9.08
N TYR A 90 28.16 -10.65 -7.83
CA TYR A 90 28.04 -9.77 -6.65
C TYR A 90 29.39 -9.65 -5.94
N PRO A 91 29.73 -8.47 -5.39
CA PRO A 91 31.05 -8.22 -4.78
C PRO A 91 31.29 -8.95 -3.46
N LEU A 92 30.31 -9.70 -2.94
CA LEU A 92 30.46 -10.54 -1.74
C LEU A 92 30.26 -12.01 -2.11
N LEU A 93 31.06 -12.87 -1.48
CA LEU A 93 30.82 -14.31 -1.48
C LEU A 93 29.47 -14.63 -0.80
N PRO A 94 28.77 -15.71 -1.19
CA PRO A 94 27.51 -16.09 -0.58
C PRO A 94 27.58 -16.23 0.95
N THR A 95 28.65 -16.82 1.47
CA THR A 95 28.89 -16.99 2.91
C THR A 95 29.04 -15.66 3.63
N ALA A 96 29.81 -14.74 3.06
CA ALA A 96 29.97 -13.38 3.60
C ALA A 96 28.64 -12.62 3.59
N LEU A 97 27.85 -12.74 2.51
CA LEU A 97 26.52 -12.13 2.43
C LEU A 97 25.56 -12.69 3.48
N LEU A 98 25.56 -14.01 3.68
CA LEU A 98 24.75 -14.65 4.72
C LEU A 98 25.13 -14.15 6.11
N LEU A 99 26.43 -14.04 6.42
CA LEU A 99 26.91 -13.46 7.68
C LEU A 99 26.45 -12.00 7.87
N ARG A 100 26.44 -11.21 6.80
CA ARG A 100 25.91 -9.84 6.86
C ARG A 100 24.40 -9.82 7.08
N ALA A 101 23.66 -10.69 6.39
CA ALA A 101 22.22 -10.80 6.52
C ALA A 101 21.80 -11.25 7.93
N THR A 102 22.53 -12.20 8.54
CA THR A 102 22.30 -12.61 9.92
C THR A 102 22.65 -11.50 10.91
N GLY A 103 23.76 -10.79 10.71
CA GLY A 103 24.12 -9.62 11.51
C GLY A 103 23.06 -8.51 11.42
N PHE A 104 22.53 -8.24 10.22
CA PHE A 104 21.41 -7.32 9.99
C PHE A 104 20.14 -7.75 10.73
N ALA A 105 19.74 -9.02 10.60
CA ALA A 105 18.56 -9.53 11.28
C ALA A 105 18.72 -9.45 12.80
N GLY A 106 19.86 -9.91 13.33
CA GLY A 106 20.16 -9.86 14.77
C GLY A 106 20.17 -8.44 15.32
N THR A 107 20.78 -7.49 14.62
CA THR A 107 20.79 -6.07 15.04
C THR A 107 19.40 -5.44 14.95
N THR A 108 18.59 -5.77 13.94
CA THR A 108 17.20 -5.30 13.83
C THR A 108 16.36 -5.81 15.02
N VAL A 109 16.48 -7.10 15.36
CA VAL A 109 15.79 -7.70 16.51
C VAL A 109 16.26 -7.06 17.81
N ALA A 110 17.57 -6.88 17.99
CA ALA A 110 18.13 -6.23 19.19
C ALA A 110 17.58 -4.81 19.37
N LEU A 111 17.55 -4.01 18.29
CA LEU A 111 16.99 -2.65 18.34
C LEU A 111 15.50 -2.63 18.70
N LEU A 112 14.71 -3.56 18.16
CA LEU A 112 13.29 -3.70 18.51
C LEU A 112 13.08 -4.01 19.99
N LEU A 113 13.85 -4.95 20.54
CA LEU A 113 13.75 -5.38 21.94
C LEU A 113 14.27 -4.30 22.91
N VAL A 114 15.32 -3.57 22.53
CA VAL A 114 15.83 -2.42 23.29
C VAL A 114 14.80 -1.29 23.34
N ALA A 115 14.09 -1.02 22.25
CA ALA A 115 13.03 0.00 22.22
C ALA A 115 11.86 -0.38 23.14
N SER A 116 11.44 -1.66 23.14
CA SER A 116 10.53 -2.22 24.13
C SER A 116 10.56 -3.74 24.07
N PRO A 117 10.70 -4.47 25.19
CA PRO A 117 10.62 -5.93 25.19
C PRO A 117 9.29 -6.48 24.64
N SER A 118 8.20 -5.71 24.77
CA SER A 118 6.88 -6.06 24.25
C SER A 118 6.84 -6.19 22.72
N ASN A 119 7.83 -5.62 22.02
CA ASN A 119 7.97 -5.73 20.56
C ASN A 119 8.34 -7.14 20.10
N ALA A 120 8.71 -8.06 21.01
CA ALA A 120 8.92 -9.47 20.70
C ALA A 120 7.70 -10.11 19.99
N ARG A 121 6.49 -9.59 20.24
CA ARG A 121 5.26 -10.01 19.54
C ARG A 121 5.35 -9.88 18.02
N PHE A 122 6.13 -8.91 17.52
CA PHE A 122 6.35 -8.69 16.09
C PHE A 122 7.31 -9.70 15.46
N LEU A 123 7.94 -10.59 16.22
CA LEU A 123 8.80 -11.64 15.66
C LEU A 123 8.00 -12.89 15.23
N GLY A 124 6.69 -12.92 15.52
CA GLY A 124 5.77 -13.99 15.13
C GLY A 124 4.90 -13.65 13.92
N PRO A 125 3.73 -14.31 13.76
CA PRO A 125 2.80 -14.09 12.65
C PRO A 125 2.39 -12.62 12.43
N SER A 126 2.35 -11.84 13.53
CA SER A 126 1.99 -10.43 13.53
C SER A 126 2.97 -9.50 12.75
N LEU A 127 4.10 -10.06 12.31
CA LEU A 127 5.07 -9.42 11.41
C LEU A 127 4.49 -9.19 10.01
N LEU A 128 3.81 -10.21 9.46
CA LEU A 128 3.24 -10.21 8.11
C LEU A 128 1.73 -10.00 8.10
N PHE A 129 1.07 -10.26 9.24
CA PHE A 129 -0.37 -10.11 9.37
C PHE A 129 -0.66 -9.18 10.56
N PRO A 130 -0.90 -7.88 10.36
CA PRO A 130 -1.30 -7.02 11.47
C PRO A 130 -2.55 -7.58 12.18
N ARG A 131 -2.65 -7.36 13.50
CA ARG A 131 -3.66 -7.93 14.41
C ARG A 131 -5.11 -7.92 13.87
N ASN A 132 -5.49 -6.94 13.06
CA ASN A 132 -6.83 -6.86 12.45
C ASN A 132 -7.02 -7.79 11.23
N SER A 133 -5.97 -8.11 10.47
CA SER A 133 -6.03 -9.14 9.42
C SER A 133 -5.99 -10.56 9.98
N GLU A 134 -5.39 -10.75 11.16
CA GLU A 134 -5.36 -12.05 11.85
C GLU A 134 -6.66 -12.36 12.58
N ASN A 135 -7.39 -11.35 13.06
CA ASN A 135 -8.61 -11.56 13.83
C ASN A 135 -9.59 -12.50 13.11
N PHE A 136 -9.59 -12.60 11.78
CA PHE A 136 -10.43 -13.56 11.07
C PHE A 136 -9.81 -14.96 10.87
N LEU A 137 -8.53 -15.05 10.48
CA LEU A 137 -7.86 -16.34 10.30
C LEU A 137 -7.61 -17.09 11.63
N VAL A 138 -7.61 -16.35 12.75
CA VAL A 138 -7.24 -16.84 14.08
C VAL A 138 -8.44 -16.90 15.03
N SER A 139 -9.46 -16.03 14.88
CA SER A 139 -10.74 -16.29 15.58
C SER A 139 -11.46 -17.36 14.78
N GLY A 140 -11.85 -18.47 15.44
CA GLY A 140 -12.55 -19.62 14.84
C GLY A 140 -13.96 -19.29 14.33
N THR A 141 -14.08 -18.24 13.54
CA THR A 141 -15.25 -17.86 12.78
C THR A 141 -15.57 -18.96 11.78
N PRO A 142 -16.85 -19.29 11.56
CA PRO A 142 -17.26 -20.41 10.70
C PRO A 142 -17.09 -20.14 9.20
N ILE A 143 -16.51 -18.99 8.83
CA ILE A 143 -16.46 -18.52 7.45
C ILE A 143 -15.15 -18.99 6.82
N SER A 144 -15.24 -19.57 5.62
CA SER A 144 -14.05 -20.17 5.00
C SER A 144 -13.03 -19.10 4.54
N PRO A 145 -11.72 -19.37 4.60
CA PRO A 145 -10.70 -18.44 4.08
C PRO A 145 -10.89 -18.08 2.60
N LEU A 146 -11.40 -19.03 1.80
CA LEU A 146 -11.70 -18.82 0.39
C LEU A 146 -12.84 -17.83 0.17
N GLU A 147 -13.86 -17.88 1.02
CA GLU A 147 -14.99 -16.95 0.99
C GLU A 147 -14.59 -15.53 1.36
N VAL A 148 -13.66 -15.38 2.32
CA VAL A 148 -13.08 -14.06 2.64
C VAL A 148 -12.25 -13.51 1.50
N VAL A 149 -11.37 -14.32 0.89
CA VAL A 149 -10.61 -13.90 -0.28
C VAL A 149 -11.55 -13.51 -1.43
N GLY A 150 -12.60 -14.30 -1.69
CA GLY A 150 -13.60 -14.01 -2.72
C GLY A 150 -14.36 -12.72 -2.46
N THR A 151 -14.82 -12.51 -1.22
CA THR A 151 -15.50 -11.28 -0.80
C THR A 151 -14.59 -10.06 -0.95
N ASN A 152 -13.35 -10.17 -0.48
CA ASN A 152 -12.37 -9.09 -0.57
C ASN A 152 -12.00 -8.76 -2.02
N LEU A 153 -11.94 -9.76 -2.90
CA LEU A 153 -11.70 -9.57 -4.33
C LEU A 153 -12.88 -8.88 -5.02
N ARG A 154 -14.13 -9.23 -4.68
CA ARG A 154 -15.33 -8.53 -5.16
C ARG A 154 -15.34 -7.07 -4.72
N ILE A 155 -15.01 -6.80 -3.46
CA ILE A 155 -14.91 -5.44 -2.93
C ILE A 155 -13.86 -4.64 -3.71
N VAL A 156 -12.66 -5.20 -3.94
CA VAL A 156 -11.62 -4.52 -4.72
C VAL A 156 -12.06 -4.28 -6.16
N ALA A 157 -12.71 -5.26 -6.79
CA ALA A 157 -13.23 -5.12 -8.15
C ALA A 157 -14.30 -4.01 -8.23
N GLU A 158 -15.26 -3.98 -7.31
CA GLU A 158 -16.25 -2.89 -7.20
C GLU A 158 -15.57 -1.53 -6.96
N SER A 159 -14.57 -1.47 -6.06
CA SER A 159 -13.80 -0.25 -5.79
C SER A 159 -13.04 0.26 -7.02
N LEU A 160 -12.62 -0.62 -7.93
CA LEU A 160 -11.90 -0.26 -9.15
C LEU A 160 -12.84 0.13 -10.30
N LEU A 161 -14.01 -0.49 -10.39
CA LEU A 161 -14.93 -0.36 -11.53
C LEU A 161 -16.05 0.65 -11.29
N LEU A 162 -16.15 1.26 -10.08
CA LEU A 162 -17.18 2.23 -9.69
C LEU A 162 -18.64 1.80 -9.92
N GLY A 163 -18.87 0.53 -10.21
CA GLY A 163 -20.21 -0.02 -10.26
C GLY A 163 -20.74 -0.10 -8.84
N GLY A 164 -21.76 0.70 -8.51
CA GLY A 164 -22.60 0.40 -7.36
C GLY A 164 -22.97 -1.08 -7.39
N GLY A 165 -22.90 -1.73 -6.23
CA GLY A 165 -22.93 -3.18 -6.12
C GLY A 165 -23.34 -3.61 -4.72
N SER A 166 -22.97 -4.83 -4.34
CA SER A 166 -23.32 -5.38 -3.03
C SER A 166 -22.53 -4.72 -1.91
N TYR A 167 -21.36 -4.15 -2.20
CA TYR A 167 -20.46 -3.59 -1.19
C TYR A 167 -20.28 -2.07 -1.30
N HIS A 168 -20.45 -1.46 -2.49
CA HIS A 168 -20.43 -0.01 -2.65
C HIS A 168 -21.80 0.54 -3.05
N SER A 169 -22.28 1.56 -2.35
CA SER A 169 -23.49 2.29 -2.75
C SER A 169 -23.28 2.93 -4.13
N SER A 170 -24.31 2.86 -4.99
CA SER A 170 -24.36 3.59 -6.27
C SER A 170 -24.39 5.11 -6.11
N PHE A 171 -24.64 5.60 -4.90
CA PHE A 171 -24.62 7.03 -4.57
C PHE A 171 -23.27 7.41 -3.95
N LEU A 172 -22.50 8.27 -4.62
CA LEU A 172 -21.16 8.70 -4.20
C LEU A 172 -21.16 9.26 -2.77
N GLU A 173 -22.15 10.07 -2.42
CA GLU A 173 -22.28 10.66 -1.07
C GLU A 173 -22.61 9.63 0.00
N ALA A 174 -23.40 8.61 -0.32
CA ALA A 174 -23.64 7.50 0.60
C ALA A 174 -22.39 6.63 0.77
N THR A 175 -21.58 6.44 -0.28
CA THR A 175 -20.27 5.80 -0.17
C THR A 175 -19.29 6.63 0.67
N LEU A 176 -19.36 7.97 0.62
CA LEU A 176 -18.55 8.85 1.48
C LEU A 176 -19.00 8.79 2.95
N ILE A 177 -20.30 8.86 3.22
CA ILE A 177 -20.87 8.83 4.58
C ILE A 177 -20.65 7.46 5.24
N GLN A 178 -20.75 6.37 4.48
CA GLN A 178 -20.49 5.01 4.97
C GLN A 178 -18.99 4.68 5.08
N GLY A 179 -18.11 5.62 4.71
CA GLY A 179 -16.67 5.40 4.68
C GLY A 179 -16.29 4.25 3.77
N ARG A 180 -16.93 4.11 2.60
CA ARG A 180 -16.73 3.07 1.58
C ARG A 180 -16.19 3.69 0.29
N VAL A 181 -15.12 4.46 0.40
CA VAL A 181 -14.54 5.23 -0.72
C VAL A 181 -13.75 4.28 -1.65
N PRO A 182 -13.82 4.45 -2.98
CA PRO A 182 -12.96 3.71 -3.90
C PRO A 182 -11.47 3.88 -3.54
N ILE A 183 -10.74 2.77 -3.52
CA ILE A 183 -9.34 2.66 -3.08
C ILE A 183 -8.39 3.50 -3.95
N ILE A 184 -8.74 3.71 -5.22
CA ILE A 184 -8.04 4.62 -6.13
C ILE A 184 -9.04 5.69 -6.57
N PRO A 185 -8.64 6.98 -6.65
CA PRO A 185 -9.43 7.97 -7.37
C PRO A 185 -9.72 7.46 -8.79
N LEU A 186 -10.98 7.52 -9.22
CA LEU A 186 -11.41 7.03 -10.53
C LEU A 186 -10.52 7.51 -11.68
N LEU A 187 -10.17 8.80 -11.63
CA LEU A 187 -9.31 9.46 -12.61
C LEU A 187 -7.93 8.79 -12.78
N LEU A 188 -7.47 8.04 -11.78
CA LEU A 188 -6.19 7.34 -11.81
C LEU A 188 -6.31 5.86 -12.17
N VAL A 189 -7.51 5.28 -12.18
CA VAL A 189 -7.72 3.85 -12.51
C VAL A 189 -7.19 3.50 -13.91
N PRO A 190 -7.47 4.27 -14.99
CA PRO A 190 -6.92 3.96 -16.31
C PRO A 190 -5.39 4.02 -16.35
N LEU A 191 -4.79 4.99 -15.64
CA LEU A 191 -3.33 5.12 -15.54
C LEU A 191 -2.71 3.95 -14.78
N TYR A 192 -3.36 3.53 -13.70
CA TYR A 192 -2.95 2.36 -12.93
C TYR A 192 -2.96 1.10 -13.80
N LEU A 193 -4.07 0.81 -14.46
CA LEU A 193 -4.22 -0.37 -15.33
C LEU A 193 -3.20 -0.34 -16.47
N ALA A 194 -3.04 0.81 -17.13
CA ALA A 194 -2.03 0.98 -18.18
C ALA A 194 -0.61 0.77 -17.67
N GLY A 195 -0.28 1.26 -16.46
CA GLY A 195 1.02 1.06 -15.83
C GLY A 195 1.29 -0.41 -15.49
N PHE A 196 0.29 -1.14 -14.98
CA PHE A 196 0.40 -2.58 -14.72
C PHE A 196 0.56 -3.39 -16.01
N LEU A 197 -0.26 -3.11 -17.01
CA LEU A 197 -0.15 -3.75 -18.33
C LEU A 197 1.22 -3.49 -18.96
N LEU A 198 1.73 -2.26 -18.84
CA LEU A 198 3.09 -1.93 -19.28
C LEU A 198 4.13 -2.74 -18.52
N CYS A 199 4.03 -2.87 -17.20
CA CYS A 199 4.98 -3.67 -16.41
C CYS A 199 4.99 -5.13 -16.88
N VAL A 200 3.82 -5.73 -17.11
CA VAL A 200 3.67 -7.10 -17.65
C VAL A 200 4.27 -7.21 -19.05
N PHE A 201 3.93 -6.26 -19.93
CA PHE A 201 4.44 -6.22 -21.30
C PHE A 201 5.96 -6.11 -21.32
N GLN A 202 6.54 -5.17 -20.59
CA GLN A 202 7.99 -4.97 -20.50
C GLN A 202 8.70 -6.18 -19.89
N LEU A 203 8.04 -6.88 -18.97
CA LEU A 203 8.60 -8.11 -18.39
C LEU A 203 8.75 -9.22 -19.43
N ARG A 204 7.78 -9.37 -20.35
CA ARG A 204 7.84 -10.34 -21.46
C ARG A 204 9.07 -10.17 -22.35
N PHE A 205 9.55 -8.93 -22.51
CA PHE A 205 10.73 -8.63 -23.32
C PHE A 205 12.03 -8.53 -22.51
N SER A 206 11.96 -8.67 -21.19
CA SER A 206 13.15 -8.60 -20.34
C SER A 206 13.91 -9.92 -20.34
N ARG A 207 15.15 -9.89 -20.83
CA ARG A 207 16.07 -11.04 -20.79
C ARG A 207 16.52 -11.42 -19.38
N ARG A 208 16.39 -10.51 -18.41
CA ARG A 208 16.78 -10.71 -16.99
C ARG A 208 15.63 -10.30 -16.08
N ILE A 209 14.67 -11.21 -15.88
CA ILE A 209 13.47 -11.01 -15.07
C ILE A 209 13.83 -10.47 -13.66
N LEU A 210 14.82 -11.07 -13.00
CA LEU A 210 15.25 -10.66 -11.64
C LEU A 210 15.89 -9.26 -11.58
N ASP A 211 16.34 -8.74 -12.73
CA ASP A 211 16.94 -7.41 -12.85
C ASP A 211 15.96 -6.35 -13.33
N SER A 212 14.78 -6.78 -13.76
CA SER A 212 13.75 -5.90 -14.27
C SER A 212 13.11 -5.08 -13.15
N PRO A 213 13.09 -3.74 -13.24
CA PRO A 213 12.33 -2.93 -12.30
C PRO A 213 10.83 -3.28 -12.35
N TYR A 214 10.33 -3.70 -13.51
CA TYR A 214 8.94 -4.11 -13.69
C TYR A 214 8.60 -5.40 -12.92
N ALA A 215 9.54 -6.35 -12.83
CA ALA A 215 9.35 -7.55 -12.01
C ALA A 215 9.21 -7.18 -10.53
N ALA A 216 10.04 -6.26 -10.03
CA ALA A 216 9.98 -5.80 -8.65
C ALA A 216 8.64 -5.12 -8.32
N ILE A 217 8.14 -4.27 -9.24
CA ILE A 217 6.83 -3.62 -9.09
C ILE A 217 5.70 -4.66 -9.02
N LEU A 218 5.71 -5.65 -9.91
CA LEU A 218 4.70 -6.71 -9.93
C LEU A 218 4.78 -7.61 -8.69
N SER A 219 5.98 -7.99 -8.24
CA SER A 219 6.16 -8.76 -7.00
C SER A 219 5.67 -7.99 -5.78
N LEU A 220 5.95 -6.68 -5.71
CA LEU A 220 5.44 -5.83 -4.63
C LEU A 220 3.91 -5.74 -4.65
N ALA A 221 3.31 -5.62 -5.84
CA ALA A 221 1.86 -5.63 -6.00
C ALA A 221 1.24 -6.93 -5.47
N VAL A 222 1.80 -8.09 -5.84
CA VAL A 222 1.32 -9.38 -5.33
C VAL A 222 1.45 -9.46 -3.80
N LEU A 223 2.60 -9.09 -3.25
CA LEU A 223 2.86 -9.16 -1.80
C LEU A 223 1.97 -8.21 -1.00
N THR A 224 1.60 -7.06 -1.56
CA THR A 224 0.68 -6.10 -0.93
C THR A 224 -0.78 -6.52 -1.08
N CYS A 225 -1.13 -7.31 -2.10
CA CYS A 225 -2.46 -7.88 -2.24
C CYS A 225 -2.76 -8.97 -1.19
N VAL A 226 -1.76 -9.70 -0.68
CA VAL A 226 -1.99 -10.76 0.33
C VAL A 226 -2.69 -10.25 1.59
N PRO A 227 -2.14 -9.28 2.35
CA PRO A 227 -2.81 -8.75 3.55
C PRO A 227 -4.13 -8.04 3.24
N MET A 228 -4.29 -7.54 2.00
CA MET A 228 -5.53 -6.95 1.52
C MET A 228 -6.62 -8.01 1.36
N LEU A 229 -6.31 -9.14 0.73
CA LEU A 229 -7.25 -10.22 0.45
C LEU A 229 -7.56 -11.07 1.69
N THR A 230 -6.69 -11.03 2.71
CA THR A 230 -6.88 -11.76 3.96
C THR A 230 -7.40 -10.90 5.12
N SER A 231 -7.72 -9.62 4.89
CA SER A 231 -8.27 -8.77 5.95
C SER A 231 -9.68 -9.20 6.36
N SER A 232 -10.03 -9.02 7.64
CA SER A 232 -11.33 -9.44 8.18
C SER A 232 -12.51 -8.79 7.46
N VAL A 233 -13.57 -9.57 7.28
CA VAL A 233 -14.91 -9.10 6.92
C VAL A 233 -15.80 -9.43 8.10
N HIS A 234 -16.29 -8.43 8.83
CA HIS A 234 -17.18 -8.69 9.96
C HIS A 234 -18.61 -8.84 9.47
N LEU A 235 -19.26 -9.95 9.81
CA LEU A 235 -20.71 -10.02 9.91
C LEU A 235 -21.08 -9.36 11.23
N LEU A 236 -21.72 -8.18 11.17
CA LEU A 236 -22.42 -7.69 12.37
C LEU A 236 -23.68 -8.52 12.52
N ALA A 237 -23.70 -9.38 13.54
CA ALA A 237 -24.96 -9.94 13.99
C ALA A 237 -25.86 -8.79 14.47
N ALA A 238 -27.15 -8.86 14.13
CA ALA A 238 -28.14 -7.90 14.59
C ALA A 238 -28.10 -7.80 16.13
N GLY A 239 -27.64 -6.67 16.66
CA GLY A 239 -27.63 -6.38 18.10
C GLY A 239 -26.29 -6.02 18.74
N ASP A 240 -25.16 -6.07 18.02
CA ASP A 240 -23.87 -5.67 18.61
C ASP A 240 -23.72 -4.13 18.70
N PRO A 241 -23.33 -3.57 19.88
CA PRO A 241 -23.48 -2.16 20.21
C PRO A 241 -22.38 -1.22 19.68
N LEU A 242 -21.72 -1.55 18.56
CA LEU A 242 -20.75 -0.67 17.93
C LEU A 242 -21.26 -0.19 16.56
N GLY A 243 -22.08 0.86 16.62
CA GLY A 243 -22.34 1.73 15.47
C GLY A 243 -23.70 1.51 14.82
N SER A 244 -24.71 2.12 15.42
CA SER A 244 -26.04 2.36 14.88
C SER A 244 -26.02 3.04 13.51
N TYR A 245 -25.84 2.31 12.42
CA TYR A 245 -26.31 2.74 11.09
C TYR A 245 -26.76 1.53 10.25
N VAL A 246 -28.09 1.44 10.14
CA VAL A 246 -28.91 0.68 9.18
C VAL A 246 -29.30 -0.76 9.56
N ASN A 247 -30.61 -0.90 9.76
CA ASN A 247 -31.39 -2.10 10.12
C ASN A 247 -31.26 -3.30 9.17
N ASN A 248 -31.43 -4.49 9.76
CA ASN A 248 -32.08 -5.70 9.23
C ASN A 248 -31.59 -6.34 7.92
N GLN A 249 -30.30 -6.25 7.61
CA GLN A 249 -29.65 -7.26 6.77
C GLN A 249 -28.29 -7.60 7.38
N ASP A 250 -27.81 -8.82 7.16
CA ASP A 250 -26.44 -9.23 7.45
C ASP A 250 -25.46 -8.36 6.65
N ILE A 251 -25.19 -7.14 7.13
CA ILE A 251 -24.29 -6.21 6.47
C ILE A 251 -22.89 -6.65 6.85
N TRP A 252 -22.22 -7.29 5.90
CA TRP A 252 -20.78 -7.50 5.90
C TRP A 252 -20.07 -6.15 6.00
N GLN A 253 -19.78 -5.68 7.22
CA GLN A 253 -18.88 -4.56 7.45
C GLN A 253 -17.44 -5.08 7.38
N ALA A 254 -17.02 -5.20 6.15
CA ALA A 254 -15.68 -4.86 5.71
C ALA A 254 -15.05 -3.72 6.55
N THR A 255 -14.23 -4.01 7.57
CA THR A 255 -13.34 -3.05 8.29
C THR A 255 -12.16 -2.61 7.42
N ILE A 256 -12.43 -2.51 6.13
CA ILE A 256 -11.53 -2.68 5.01
C ILE A 256 -10.92 -1.35 4.55
N VAL A 257 -11.45 -0.22 4.99
CA VAL A 257 -11.30 1.00 4.19
C VAL A 257 -9.98 1.72 4.45
N ASN A 258 -9.43 1.64 5.64
CA ASN A 258 -8.35 2.55 6.02
C ASN A 258 -6.95 1.98 5.74
N TYR A 259 -6.78 0.65 5.87
CA TYR A 259 -5.47 -0.01 5.72
C TYR A 259 -5.14 -0.37 4.25
N ARG A 260 -6.15 -0.62 3.40
CA ARG A 260 -5.96 -1.06 2.01
C ARG A 260 -5.48 0.03 1.08
N LEU A 261 -5.85 1.28 1.35
CA LEU A 261 -5.34 2.46 0.65
C LEU A 261 -3.82 2.43 0.64
N MET A 262 -3.16 2.30 1.80
CA MET A 262 -1.69 2.28 1.86
C MET A 262 -1.05 1.13 1.07
N TYR A 263 -1.60 -0.10 1.18
CA TYR A 263 -1.08 -1.27 0.47
C TYR A 263 -1.20 -1.15 -1.06
N PHE A 264 -2.38 -0.75 -1.51
CA PHE A 264 -2.70 -0.68 -2.93
C PHE A 264 -2.06 0.55 -3.58
N LEU A 265 -2.10 1.70 -2.90
CA LEU A 265 -1.56 2.95 -3.42
C LEU A 265 -0.05 2.87 -3.67
N ALA A 266 0.73 2.23 -2.79
CA ALA A 266 2.17 2.12 -2.97
C ALA A 266 2.55 1.40 -4.29
N SER A 267 1.95 0.24 -4.56
CA SER A 267 2.20 -0.50 -5.81
C SER A 267 1.58 0.19 -7.02
N ALA A 268 0.40 0.81 -6.86
CA ALA A 268 -0.24 1.63 -7.88
C ALA A 268 0.63 2.81 -8.31
N TYR A 269 1.24 3.52 -7.37
CA TYR A 269 2.10 4.66 -7.66
C TYR A 269 3.37 4.24 -8.39
N LEU A 270 3.97 3.11 -8.03
CA LEU A 270 5.13 2.60 -8.75
C LEU A 270 4.76 2.20 -10.19
N ALA A 271 3.59 1.62 -10.43
CA ALA A 271 3.10 1.32 -11.77
C ALA A 271 2.85 2.61 -12.60
N ILE A 272 2.24 3.63 -12.00
CA ILE A 272 2.04 4.94 -12.65
C ILE A 272 3.39 5.63 -12.91
N ALA A 273 4.34 5.53 -11.98
CA ALA A 273 5.68 6.07 -12.16
C ALA A 273 6.44 5.36 -13.30
N ALA A 274 6.30 4.04 -13.41
CA ALA A 274 6.84 3.26 -14.52
C ALA A 274 6.24 3.69 -15.87
N LEU A 275 4.93 3.92 -15.92
CA LEU A 275 4.25 4.47 -17.10
C LEU A 275 4.78 5.84 -17.48
N GLY A 276 4.93 6.75 -16.51
CA GLY A 276 5.50 8.08 -16.74
C GLY A 276 6.95 8.02 -17.23
N ALA A 277 7.78 7.17 -16.63
CA ALA A 277 9.17 6.97 -17.05
C ALA A 277 9.27 6.41 -18.48
N TRP A 278 8.35 5.52 -18.87
CA TRP A 278 8.26 5.02 -20.24
C TRP A 278 7.83 6.11 -21.21
N ALA A 279 6.80 6.89 -20.87
CA ALA A 279 6.32 8.00 -21.70
C ALA A 279 7.41 9.06 -21.94
N LEU A 280 8.22 9.36 -20.91
CA LEU A 280 9.36 10.27 -21.01
C LEU A 280 10.47 9.78 -21.94
N ARG A 281 10.58 8.48 -22.19
CA ARG A 281 11.53 7.92 -23.16
C ARG A 281 10.96 7.89 -24.58
N GLY A 282 9.66 8.09 -24.74
CA GLY A 282 8.97 8.13 -26.03
C GLY A 282 9.31 9.37 -26.87
N GLN A 283 8.69 9.45 -28.04
CA GLN A 283 8.75 10.60 -28.94
C GLN A 283 8.22 11.88 -28.27
N LEU A 284 8.62 13.04 -28.77
CA LEU A 284 8.23 14.36 -28.23
C LEU A 284 6.72 14.49 -28.04
N VAL A 285 5.93 14.00 -29.00
CA VAL A 285 4.46 14.01 -28.95
C VAL A 285 3.93 13.24 -27.73
N VAL A 286 4.47 12.05 -27.43
CA VAL A 286 4.08 11.25 -26.26
C VAL A 286 4.42 11.98 -24.96
N ARG A 287 5.55 12.69 -24.92
CA ARG A 287 5.96 13.49 -23.74
C ARG A 287 5.01 14.66 -23.50
N ILE A 288 4.64 15.38 -24.57
CA ILE A 288 3.71 16.51 -24.52
C ILE A 288 2.33 16.03 -24.06
N LEU A 289 1.80 14.96 -24.68
CA LEU A 289 0.50 14.38 -24.31
C LEU A 289 0.48 13.89 -22.85
N ALA A 290 1.55 13.22 -22.40
CA ALA A 290 1.67 12.79 -21.01
C ALA A 290 1.74 14.00 -20.05
N GLY A 291 2.48 15.05 -20.41
CA GLY A 291 2.55 16.29 -19.64
C GLY A 291 1.20 17.00 -19.52
N LEU A 292 0.48 17.13 -20.65
CA LEU A 292 -0.88 17.70 -20.69
C LEU A 292 -1.84 16.88 -19.83
N LEU A 293 -1.84 15.55 -19.99
CA LEU A 293 -2.69 14.66 -19.20
C LEU A 293 -2.44 14.86 -17.70
N VAL A 294 -1.18 14.85 -17.25
CA VAL A 294 -0.86 15.08 -15.83
C VAL A 294 -1.32 16.47 -15.38
N GLY A 295 -1.09 17.51 -16.18
CA GLY A 295 -1.56 18.87 -15.89
C GLY A 295 -3.08 18.94 -15.71
N THR A 296 -3.83 18.33 -16.63
CA THR A 296 -5.30 18.27 -16.58
C THR A 296 -5.77 17.49 -15.35
N LEU A 297 -5.16 16.33 -15.04
CA LEU A 297 -5.53 15.54 -13.87
C LEU A 297 -5.30 16.30 -12.55
N VAL A 298 -4.18 17.02 -12.45
CA VAL A 298 -3.88 17.84 -11.28
C VAL A 298 -4.89 18.98 -11.16
N ALA A 299 -5.12 19.72 -12.25
CA ALA A 299 -6.08 20.82 -12.26
C ALA A 299 -7.50 20.37 -11.90
N LEU A 300 -7.99 19.29 -12.51
CA LEU A 300 -9.33 18.74 -12.27
C LEU A 300 -9.51 18.33 -10.81
N GLY A 301 -8.51 17.70 -10.22
CA GLY A 301 -8.68 17.23 -8.87
C GLY A 301 -8.32 18.26 -7.79
N THR A 302 -7.48 19.26 -8.08
CA THR A 302 -7.42 20.49 -7.25
C THR A 302 -8.77 21.20 -7.26
N TRP A 303 -9.41 21.31 -8.44
CA TRP A 303 -10.75 21.89 -8.58
C TRP A 303 -11.78 21.11 -7.76
N SER A 304 -11.77 19.77 -7.81
CA SER A 304 -12.68 18.92 -7.03
C SER A 304 -12.45 19.01 -5.53
N LEU A 305 -11.21 19.20 -5.08
CA LEU A 305 -10.90 19.38 -3.65
C LEU A 305 -11.44 20.72 -3.13
N ILE A 306 -11.28 21.79 -3.91
CA ILE A 306 -11.77 23.13 -3.54
C ILE A 306 -13.30 23.13 -3.50
N HIS A 307 -13.96 22.78 -4.61
CA HIS A 307 -15.42 22.88 -4.73
C HIS A 307 -16.16 21.74 -4.01
N GLY A 308 -15.53 20.57 -3.89
CA GLY A 308 -16.09 19.44 -3.14
C GLY A 308 -16.14 19.72 -1.64
N ARG A 309 -15.22 20.52 -1.10
CA ARG A 309 -15.25 20.95 0.30
C ARG A 309 -16.42 21.88 0.58
N ASP A 310 -16.68 22.84 -0.32
CA ASP A 310 -17.79 23.78 -0.19
C ASP A 310 -19.15 23.07 -0.35
N ALA A 311 -19.26 22.16 -1.31
CA ALA A 311 -20.46 21.34 -1.51
C ALA A 311 -20.71 20.39 -0.33
N PHE A 312 -19.67 19.80 0.26
CA PHE A 312 -19.79 18.96 1.45
C PHE A 312 -20.20 19.76 2.68
N ALA A 313 -19.57 20.93 2.93
CA ALA A 313 -19.92 21.80 4.04
C ALA A 313 -21.38 22.29 3.97
N GLN A 314 -21.84 22.69 2.77
CA GLN A 314 -23.23 23.10 2.55
C GLN A 314 -24.24 21.96 2.76
N ARG A 315 -23.90 20.73 2.36
CA ARG A 315 -24.79 19.56 2.51
C ARG A 315 -24.79 19.00 3.94
N VAL A 316 -23.66 19.06 4.66
CA VAL A 316 -23.60 18.74 6.09
C VAL A 316 -24.42 19.74 6.89
N ALA A 317 -24.30 21.03 6.60
CA ALA A 317 -25.13 22.07 7.22
C ALA A 317 -26.64 21.90 6.90
N ALA A 318 -26.97 21.37 5.72
CA ALA A 318 -28.35 21.05 5.35
C ALA A 318 -28.88 19.76 5.99
N ALA A 319 -28.01 18.78 6.27
CA ALA A 319 -28.36 17.49 6.87
C ALA A 319 -28.44 17.55 8.41
N ASP A 320 -27.66 18.43 9.05
CA ASP A 320 -27.71 18.68 10.49
C ASP A 320 -27.53 20.19 10.77
N PRO A 321 -28.64 20.95 10.89
CA PRO A 321 -28.61 22.39 11.12
C PRO A 321 -27.95 22.79 12.45
N SER A 322 -27.72 21.85 13.37
CA SER A 322 -27.09 22.11 14.66
C SER A 322 -25.56 22.24 14.57
N LEU A 323 -24.96 21.84 13.44
CA LEU A 323 -23.51 21.92 13.18
C LEU A 323 -23.08 23.21 12.45
N SER A 324 -24.03 24.05 12.03
CA SER A 324 -23.73 25.39 11.52
C SER A 324 -23.65 26.41 12.66
N GLY A 325 -22.55 26.35 13.42
CA GLY A 325 -22.16 27.35 14.42
C GLY A 325 -20.91 28.10 13.98
#